data_AF-A0A5M8PMN0-F1
#
_entry.id   AF-A0A5M8PMN0-F1
#
_cell.length_a   1.000
_cell.length_b   1.000
_cell.length_c   1.000
_cell.angle_alpha   90.00
_cell.angle_beta   90.00
_cell.angle_gamma   90.00
#
_symmetry.space_group_name_H-M   'P 1'
#
loop_
_entity.id
_entity.type
_entity.pdbx_description
1 polymer ?
#
loop_
_entity_poly.entity_id
_entity_poly.type
_entity_poly.pdbx_seq_one_letter_code
_entity_poly.pdbx_strand_id
1 'polypeptide(L)'
;MAIIRYILPALAIASSVAAQCSVGITTITATSQSIPCSTLNGSVAIATDISGTVQIDGIQVITGNLSAQNNAALSGIEANDLQAVGGLALGNLTTLSALEMPVLSQVNVVNFTALPELQTMSFGTTIQKAVSILITNTQLTTLTGINVSSVNTFNINNNPALTTIDMQLTVLTGPLVIEGNGYGHNITASFVDLITAQNMTFRNCTEVLLPSLANVTQDLGFYGNSFQTFSAPNLTTAGGLIFNDNVDLTNISLPSLTSINATYQIANNTQLKVIDGFQKLSVIRGALDFSGNFTNVTLPSLTDVAGGFNMQTSGQFDCSPFQNYKTDQVIKGTFVCSGSESKPGTAGTSPSSTSTSTSTAKKGAAGQIQVNVLTMVGVPALMCGISFVAGLLRLVL
;
A
#
# COMPACT_ATOMS: atom_id res chain seq x y z
N MET A 1 25.34 -2.74 13.29
CA MET A 1 23.95 -2.53 12.84
C MET A 1 23.09 -2.26 14.07
N ALA A 2 22.70 -1.01 14.28
CA ALA A 2 21.83 -0.65 15.39
C ALA A 2 20.38 -0.98 15.00
N ILE A 3 19.80 -1.98 15.66
CA ILE A 3 18.37 -2.27 15.57
C ILE A 3 17.65 -1.13 16.30
N ILE A 4 17.21 -0.12 15.55
CA ILE A 4 16.29 0.89 16.06
C ILE A 4 14.98 0.16 16.35
N ARG A 5 14.73 -0.09 17.65
CA ARG A 5 13.45 -0.60 18.15
C ARG A 5 12.44 0.54 17.99
N TYR A 6 11.62 0.47 16.96
CA TYR A 6 10.47 1.37 16.80
C TYR A 6 9.45 1.03 17.88
N ILE A 7 9.47 1.82 18.95
CA ILE A 7 8.45 1.83 19.99
C ILE A 7 7.17 2.33 19.32
N LEU A 8 6.08 1.54 19.35
CA LEU A 8 4.73 2.03 19.08
C LEU A 8 4.54 3.30 19.92
N PRO A 9 4.36 4.49 19.33
CA PRO A 9 4.09 5.67 20.12
C PRO A 9 2.73 5.45 20.78
N ALA A 10 2.75 5.02 22.05
CA ALA A 10 1.60 5.21 22.91
C ALA A 10 1.31 6.71 22.91
N LEU A 11 0.03 7.08 22.82
CA LEU A 11 -0.42 8.46 22.90
C LEU A 11 -0.03 8.99 24.29
N ALA A 12 1.19 9.50 24.42
CA ALA A 12 1.75 10.00 25.67
C ALA A 12 1.26 11.44 25.86
N ILE A 13 0.03 11.56 26.34
CA ILE A 13 -0.58 12.84 26.63
C ILE A 13 -0.10 13.23 28.03
N ALA A 14 0.71 14.29 28.11
CA ALA A 14 1.03 14.92 29.39
C ALA A 14 -0.25 15.58 29.93
N SER A 15 -1.04 14.84 30.72
CA SER A 15 -2.27 15.37 31.31
C SER A 15 -1.95 16.21 32.54
N SER A 16 -2.21 17.52 32.47
CA SER A 16 -2.66 18.28 33.64
C SER A 16 -3.96 17.65 34.16
N VAL A 17 -4.31 17.88 35.43
CA VAL A 17 -5.42 17.24 36.17
C VAL A 17 -6.82 17.67 35.64
N ALA A 18 -7.06 17.48 34.34
CA ALA A 18 -8.35 17.64 33.72
C ALA A 18 -9.27 16.49 34.15
N ALA A 19 -10.58 16.75 34.27
CA ALA A 19 -11.56 15.73 34.63
C ALA A 19 -11.44 14.55 33.67
N GLN A 20 -10.89 13.43 34.13
CA GLN A 20 -10.80 12.18 33.39
C GLN A 20 -12.07 11.38 33.66
N CYS A 21 -12.68 10.80 32.62
CA CYS A 21 -13.80 9.88 32.81
C CYS A 21 -13.67 8.60 31.98
N SER A 22 -14.42 7.58 32.43
CA SER A 22 -14.61 6.26 31.82
C SER A 22 -13.35 5.40 31.61
N VAL A 23 -13.52 4.09 31.80
CA VAL A 23 -12.55 3.04 31.45
C VAL A 23 -13.32 1.93 30.76
N GLY A 24 -13.51 2.05 29.45
CA GLY A 24 -14.37 1.16 28.66
C GLY A 24 -14.87 1.80 27.37
N ILE A 25 -16.11 1.48 26.98
CA ILE A 25 -16.79 2.08 25.82
C ILE A 25 -17.93 2.97 26.33
N THR A 26 -17.93 4.25 25.93
CA THR A 26 -19.03 5.19 26.12
C THR A 26 -19.88 5.21 24.85
N THR A 27 -21.17 4.88 24.94
CA THR A 27 -22.07 4.92 23.79
C THR A 27 -22.82 6.25 23.73
N ILE A 28 -22.73 6.94 22.61
CA ILE A 28 -23.55 8.13 22.30
C ILE A 28 -24.83 7.66 21.62
N THR A 29 -25.98 8.07 22.14
CA THR A 29 -27.31 7.73 21.62
C THR A 29 -28.08 9.00 21.24
N ALA A 30 -29.26 8.84 20.62
CA ALA A 30 -30.13 9.98 20.32
C ALA A 30 -30.58 10.77 21.57
N THR A 31 -30.51 10.17 22.76
CA THR A 31 -30.93 10.77 24.03
C THR A 31 -29.78 11.18 24.94
N SER A 32 -28.53 10.81 24.61
CA SER A 32 -27.35 11.11 25.41
C SER A 32 -26.12 11.29 24.53
N GLN A 33 -25.82 12.56 24.20
CA GLN A 33 -24.69 12.93 23.33
C GLN A 33 -23.53 13.61 24.08
N SER A 34 -23.67 13.84 25.39
CA SER A 34 -22.64 14.52 26.20
C SER A 34 -21.73 13.51 26.90
N ILE A 35 -20.42 13.77 26.81
CA ILE A 35 -19.39 13.06 27.59
C ILE A 35 -18.92 14.02 28.70
N PRO A 36 -19.13 13.71 29.99
CA PRO A 36 -18.88 14.65 31.09
C PRO A 36 -17.39 14.73 31.48
N CYS A 37 -16.49 14.74 30.51
CA CYS A 37 -15.06 14.92 30.70
C CYS A 37 -14.39 15.47 29.45
N SER A 38 -13.26 16.15 29.63
CA SER A 38 -12.41 16.59 28.51
C SER A 38 -11.43 15.51 28.07
N THR A 39 -11.16 14.50 28.90
CA THR A 39 -10.32 13.34 28.56
C THR A 39 -11.04 12.04 28.91
N LEU A 40 -11.32 11.25 27.88
CA LEU A 40 -11.92 9.91 28.00
C LEU A 40 -10.83 8.84 27.91
N ASN A 41 -10.69 8.02 28.96
CA ASN A 41 -9.80 6.87 28.93
C ASN A 41 -10.52 5.61 28.41
N GLY A 42 -10.85 5.61 27.12
CA GLY A 42 -11.65 4.56 26.51
C GLY A 42 -12.06 4.91 25.10
N SER A 43 -13.06 4.21 24.59
CA SER A 43 -13.60 4.43 23.25
C SER A 43 -15.00 5.07 23.31
N VAL A 44 -15.36 5.78 22.27
CA VAL A 44 -16.71 6.27 21.99
C VAL A 44 -17.32 5.43 20.85
N ALA A 45 -18.56 4.99 21.02
CA ALA A 45 -19.34 4.36 19.97
C ALA A 45 -20.62 5.18 19.72
N ILE A 46 -20.83 5.63 18.50
CA ILE A 46 -22.05 6.30 18.06
C ILE A 46 -23.07 5.21 17.71
N ALA A 47 -24.22 5.24 18.38
CA ALA A 47 -25.28 4.27 18.17
C ALA A 47 -25.98 4.43 16.81
N THR A 48 -26.63 3.36 16.36
CA THR A 48 -27.33 3.28 15.07
C THR A 48 -28.69 3.96 15.05
N ASP A 49 -29.18 4.42 16.21
CA ASP A 49 -30.48 5.09 16.37
C ASP A 49 -30.40 6.61 16.10
N ILE A 50 -29.20 7.15 15.91
CA ILE A 50 -29.00 8.56 15.61
C ILE A 50 -29.27 8.82 14.12
N SER A 51 -30.14 9.81 13.85
CA SER A 51 -30.38 10.36 12.53
C SER A 51 -29.87 11.80 12.44
N GLY A 52 -29.38 12.21 11.27
CA GLY A 52 -28.85 13.55 11.06
C GLY A 52 -27.41 13.69 11.55
N THR A 53 -27.07 14.83 12.14
CA THR A 53 -25.73 15.11 12.65
C THR A 53 -25.63 14.79 14.14
N VAL A 54 -24.56 14.13 14.56
CA VAL A 54 -24.17 14.00 15.97
C VAL A 54 -23.11 15.03 16.33
N GLN A 55 -23.33 15.76 17.42
CA GLN A 55 -22.39 16.71 17.99
C GLN A 55 -21.79 16.14 19.28
N ILE A 56 -20.46 16.13 19.37
CA ILE A 56 -19.70 15.60 20.51
C ILE A 56 -18.81 16.72 21.06
N ASP A 57 -19.43 17.69 21.72
CA ASP A 57 -18.74 18.86 22.27
C ASP A 57 -18.13 18.59 23.65
N GLY A 58 -17.11 19.36 24.00
CA GLY A 58 -16.44 19.35 25.30
C GLY A 58 -15.37 18.27 25.48
N ILE A 59 -15.36 17.21 24.66
CA ILE A 59 -14.34 16.18 24.68
C ILE A 59 -13.12 16.61 23.85
N GLN A 60 -11.95 16.61 24.48
CA GLN A 60 -10.69 17.02 23.82
C GLN A 60 -9.82 15.82 23.45
N VAL A 61 -9.90 14.74 24.25
CA VAL A 61 -9.05 13.57 24.10
C VAL A 61 -9.86 12.29 24.28
N ILE A 62 -9.71 11.36 23.34
CA ILE A 62 -10.20 9.99 23.45
C ILE A 62 -9.00 9.05 23.31
N THR A 63 -8.61 8.32 24.37
CA THR A 63 -7.42 7.43 24.28
C THR A 63 -7.66 6.22 23.38
N GLY A 64 -8.91 5.78 23.26
CA GLY A 64 -9.36 4.70 22.38
C GLY A 64 -9.95 5.22 21.06
N ASN A 65 -10.96 4.53 20.54
CA ASN A 65 -11.54 4.84 19.23
C ASN A 65 -12.78 5.71 19.36
N LEU A 66 -12.98 6.67 18.46
CA LEU A 66 -14.32 7.17 18.11
C LEU A 66 -14.83 6.35 16.92
N SER A 67 -15.97 5.68 17.10
CA SER A 67 -16.50 4.72 16.13
C SER A 67 -17.97 4.96 15.79
N ALA A 68 -18.32 4.79 14.52
CA ALA A 68 -19.69 4.77 14.03
C ALA A 68 -19.80 3.70 12.94
N GLN A 69 -20.78 2.81 13.05
CA GLN A 69 -20.90 1.63 12.20
C GLN A 69 -22.36 1.39 11.80
N ASN A 70 -22.60 1.04 10.53
CA ASN A 70 -23.91 0.58 10.03
C ASN A 70 -25.07 1.54 10.32
N ASN A 71 -24.84 2.85 10.20
CA ASN A 71 -25.86 3.87 10.41
C ASN A 71 -26.10 4.64 9.11
N ALA A 72 -27.14 4.25 8.38
CA ALA A 72 -27.54 4.87 7.11
C ALA A 72 -28.26 6.22 7.29
N ALA A 73 -28.64 6.59 8.51
CA ALA A 73 -29.33 7.85 8.79
C ALA A 73 -28.39 8.94 9.34
N LEU A 74 -27.15 8.58 9.71
CA LEU A 74 -26.13 9.51 10.21
C LEU A 74 -25.50 10.30 9.05
N SER A 75 -25.85 11.57 8.95
CA SER A 75 -25.37 12.47 7.89
C SER A 75 -24.13 13.27 8.29
N GLY A 76 -23.87 13.45 9.59
CA GLY A 76 -22.74 14.22 10.06
C GLY A 76 -22.17 13.78 11.41
N ILE A 77 -20.86 13.95 11.59
CA ILE A 77 -20.18 13.83 12.89
C ILE A 77 -19.39 15.12 13.11
N GLU A 78 -19.71 15.83 14.18
CA GLU A 78 -19.05 17.07 14.59
C GLU A 78 -18.44 16.87 15.99
N ALA A 79 -17.14 17.13 16.12
CA ALA A 79 -16.43 17.10 17.40
C ALA A 79 -15.45 18.28 17.48
N ASN A 80 -16.01 19.46 17.77
CA ASN A 80 -15.31 20.75 17.63
C ASN A 80 -14.10 20.92 18.56
N ASP A 81 -14.12 20.25 19.71
CA ASP A 81 -13.06 20.33 20.72
C ASP A 81 -12.04 19.19 20.63
N LEU A 82 -12.27 18.17 19.78
CA LEU A 82 -11.49 16.94 19.76
C LEU A 82 -10.11 17.17 19.14
N GLN A 83 -9.06 17.11 19.97
CA GLN A 83 -7.67 17.35 19.60
C GLN A 83 -6.90 16.07 19.29
N ALA A 84 -7.21 14.98 20.01
CA ALA A 84 -6.53 13.70 19.87
C ALA A 84 -7.48 12.51 20.05
N VAL A 85 -7.30 11.49 19.21
CA VAL A 85 -8.06 10.24 19.28
C VAL A 85 -7.16 9.03 18.97
N GLY A 86 -7.36 7.93 19.68
CA GLY A 86 -6.68 6.67 19.38
C GLY A 86 -7.01 6.17 17.98
N GLY A 87 -8.28 6.15 17.60
CA GLY A 87 -8.68 5.84 16.23
C GLY A 87 -10.00 6.45 15.79
N LEU A 88 -10.08 6.88 14.54
CA LEU A 88 -11.33 7.22 13.86
C LEU A 88 -11.76 6.02 13.02
N ALA A 89 -12.79 5.30 13.47
CA ALA A 89 -13.26 4.06 12.86
C ALA A 89 -14.70 4.20 12.35
N LEU A 90 -14.85 4.61 11.10
CA LEU A 90 -16.13 4.92 10.46
C LEU A 90 -16.43 3.89 9.36
N GLY A 91 -17.58 3.24 9.43
CA GLY A 91 -17.92 2.14 8.54
C GLY A 91 -19.39 2.05 8.17
N ASN A 92 -19.67 1.82 6.89
CA ASN A 92 -21.04 1.63 6.38
C ASN A 92 -21.99 2.79 6.79
N LEU A 93 -21.57 4.02 6.52
CA LEU A 93 -22.33 5.24 6.80
C LEU A 93 -22.73 5.87 5.46
N THR A 94 -23.81 5.36 4.87
CA THR A 94 -24.17 5.62 3.47
C THR A 94 -24.67 7.02 3.18
N THR A 95 -24.93 7.84 4.21
CA THR A 95 -25.37 9.24 4.07
C THR A 95 -24.41 10.24 4.72
N LEU A 96 -23.31 9.77 5.33
CA LEU A 96 -22.35 10.64 6.01
C LEU A 96 -21.64 11.51 4.97
N SER A 97 -21.94 12.80 5.01
CA SER A 97 -21.36 13.81 4.11
C SER A 97 -20.54 14.86 4.84
N ALA A 98 -20.69 14.98 6.17
CA ALA A 98 -19.94 15.90 7.00
C ALA A 98 -19.12 15.17 8.09
N LEU A 99 -17.80 15.41 8.10
CA LEU A 99 -16.90 14.98 9.16
C LEU A 99 -16.07 16.19 9.62
N GLU A 100 -16.46 16.78 10.74
CA GLU A 100 -15.91 18.05 11.22
C GLU A 100 -15.24 17.89 12.59
N MET A 101 -13.92 18.08 12.63
CA MET A 101 -13.08 17.98 13.82
C MET A 101 -11.95 19.01 13.72
N PRO A 102 -12.25 20.33 13.69
CA PRO A 102 -11.35 21.41 13.25
C PRO A 102 -10.05 21.59 14.05
N VAL A 103 -9.93 20.97 15.22
CA VAL A 103 -8.73 21.03 16.07
C VAL A 103 -8.00 19.69 16.20
N LEU A 104 -8.43 18.68 15.42
CA LEU A 104 -7.88 17.34 15.47
C LEU A 104 -6.50 17.27 14.83
N SER A 105 -5.48 17.00 15.64
CA SER A 105 -4.08 16.98 15.20
C SER A 105 -3.39 15.63 15.37
N GLN A 106 -3.97 14.72 16.15
CA GLN A 106 -3.38 13.41 16.47
C GLN A 106 -4.40 12.29 16.33
N VAL A 107 -4.10 11.34 15.44
CA VAL A 107 -4.95 10.16 15.21
C VAL A 107 -4.05 8.93 15.02
N ASN A 108 -4.08 7.94 15.90
CA ASN A 108 -3.21 6.77 15.67
C ASN A 108 -3.74 5.87 14.54
N VAL A 109 -5.06 5.78 14.37
CA VAL A 109 -5.69 4.94 13.33
C VAL A 109 -6.77 5.73 12.59
N VAL A 110 -6.64 5.85 11.27
CA VAL A 110 -7.72 6.28 10.38
C VAL A 110 -8.26 5.03 9.69
N ASN A 111 -9.53 4.72 9.87
CA ASN A 111 -10.18 3.58 9.23
C ASN A 111 -11.57 4.01 8.72
N PHE A 112 -11.62 4.35 7.44
CA PHE A 112 -12.82 4.77 6.72
C PHE A 112 -13.19 3.71 5.69
N THR A 113 -14.38 3.14 5.82
CA THR A 113 -14.87 2.05 4.99
C THR A 113 -16.31 2.34 4.56
N ALA A 114 -16.59 2.28 3.25
CA ALA A 114 -17.95 2.45 2.73
C ALA A 114 -18.64 3.74 3.23
N LEU A 115 -18.04 4.88 2.85
CA LEU A 115 -18.54 6.24 3.11
C LEU A 115 -18.84 6.94 1.77
N PRO A 116 -19.81 6.44 0.99
CA PRO A 116 -20.01 6.84 -0.41
C PRO A 116 -20.48 8.29 -0.62
N GLU A 117 -20.86 8.99 0.45
CA GLU A 117 -21.28 10.40 0.39
C GLU A 117 -20.24 11.36 1.02
N LEU A 118 -19.15 10.83 1.59
CA LEU A 118 -18.14 11.65 2.25
C LEU A 118 -17.15 12.20 1.22
N GLN A 119 -17.29 13.48 0.88
CA GLN A 119 -16.50 14.14 -0.17
C GLN A 119 -15.28 14.92 0.35
N THR A 120 -15.37 15.42 1.58
CA THR A 120 -14.33 16.22 2.23
C THR A 120 -14.22 15.85 3.71
N MET A 121 -13.11 16.24 4.32
CA MET A 121 -12.89 16.18 5.77
C MET A 121 -12.51 17.57 6.25
N SER A 122 -13.01 17.98 7.42
CA SER A 122 -12.69 19.27 8.03
C SER A 122 -11.94 19.06 9.34
N PHE A 123 -10.66 18.70 9.26
CA PHE A 123 -9.81 18.52 10.45
C PHE A 123 -9.16 19.82 10.95
N GLY A 124 -9.18 20.89 10.15
CA GLY A 124 -8.67 22.25 10.45
C GLY A 124 -7.16 22.36 10.77
N THR A 125 -6.55 21.30 11.30
CA THR A 125 -5.11 21.09 11.41
C THR A 125 -4.72 19.84 10.61
N THR A 126 -3.46 19.77 10.21
CA THR A 126 -2.94 18.61 9.50
C THR A 126 -2.54 17.53 10.49
N ILE A 127 -3.13 16.34 10.40
CA ILE A 127 -2.74 15.16 11.18
C ILE A 127 -1.31 14.77 10.77
N GLN A 128 -0.37 14.93 11.70
CA GLN A 128 1.07 14.68 11.47
C GLN A 128 1.53 13.29 11.90
N LYS A 129 0.68 12.56 12.65
CA LYS A 129 0.98 11.24 13.20
C LYS A 129 -0.21 10.33 12.98
N ALA A 130 0.04 9.19 12.31
CA ALA A 130 -0.84 8.04 12.29
C ALA A 130 0.00 6.76 12.14
N VAL A 131 -0.41 5.69 12.80
CA VAL A 131 0.20 4.37 12.68
C VAL A 131 -0.41 3.61 11.50
N SER A 132 -1.72 3.76 11.28
CA SER A 132 -2.44 3.07 10.22
C SER A 132 -3.46 4.00 9.56
N ILE A 133 -3.46 4.01 8.23
CA ILE A 133 -4.42 4.72 7.40
C ILE A 133 -5.04 3.71 6.45
N LEU A 134 -6.35 3.49 6.58
CA LEU A 134 -7.18 2.75 5.63
C LEU A 134 -8.34 3.66 5.22
N ILE A 135 -8.42 3.96 3.93
CA ILE A 135 -9.51 4.74 3.35
C ILE A 135 -9.99 4.00 2.10
N THR A 136 -11.22 3.47 2.17
CA THR A 136 -11.78 2.66 1.09
C THR A 136 -13.26 2.88 0.86
N ASN A 137 -13.66 2.87 -0.42
CA ASN A 137 -15.03 3.08 -0.85
C ASN A 137 -15.61 4.39 -0.30
N THR A 138 -14.86 5.48 -0.45
CA THR A 138 -15.30 6.83 -0.09
C THR A 138 -15.43 7.71 -1.32
N GLN A 139 -16.13 8.84 -1.20
CA GLN A 139 -16.22 9.85 -2.25
C GLN A 139 -15.22 10.99 -2.03
N LEU A 140 -14.20 10.79 -1.19
CA LEU A 140 -13.22 11.80 -0.88
C LEU A 140 -12.51 12.25 -2.15
N THR A 141 -12.48 13.56 -2.36
CA THR A 141 -11.80 14.18 -3.52
C THR A 141 -10.31 14.43 -3.26
N THR A 142 -9.96 14.56 -1.98
CA THR A 142 -8.62 14.82 -1.48
C THR A 142 -8.42 14.18 -0.11
N LEU A 143 -7.17 13.94 0.27
CA LEU A 143 -6.77 13.57 1.64
C LEU A 143 -6.29 14.77 2.46
N THR A 144 -6.61 16.00 2.03
CA THR A 144 -6.32 17.23 2.78
C THR A 144 -6.71 17.08 4.25
N GLY A 145 -5.78 17.43 5.15
CA GLY A 145 -5.92 17.21 6.59
C GLY A 145 -5.15 15.99 7.11
N ILE A 146 -4.65 15.12 6.25
CA ILE A 146 -3.77 14.00 6.63
C ILE A 146 -2.42 14.17 5.94
N ASN A 147 -1.35 14.39 6.71
CA ASN A 147 0.02 14.45 6.16
C ASN A 147 1.03 13.97 7.21
N VAL A 148 1.31 12.67 7.20
CA VAL A 148 2.08 11.98 8.25
C VAL A 148 3.53 11.75 7.82
N SER A 149 4.46 11.86 8.75
CA SER A 149 5.90 11.65 8.49
C SER A 149 6.34 10.19 8.53
N SER A 150 5.63 9.33 9.27
CA SER A 150 5.83 7.89 9.29
C SER A 150 4.51 7.16 9.51
N VAL A 151 4.36 6.01 8.88
CA VAL A 151 3.19 5.14 8.98
C VAL A 151 3.60 3.68 8.88
N ASN A 152 2.84 2.79 9.51
CA ASN A 152 2.99 1.36 9.32
C ASN A 152 2.17 0.86 8.14
N THR A 153 0.87 1.14 8.13
CA THR A 153 -0.03 0.72 7.05
C THR A 153 -0.62 1.93 6.35
N PHE A 154 -0.47 2.00 5.02
CA PHE A 154 -1.05 3.05 4.19
C PHE A 154 -1.84 2.41 3.04
N ASN A 155 -3.16 2.30 3.18
CA ASN A 155 -4.00 1.63 2.20
C ASN A 155 -5.13 2.57 1.76
N ILE A 156 -4.99 3.09 0.54
CA ILE A 156 -5.97 3.97 -0.09
C ILE A 156 -6.48 3.23 -1.32
N ASN A 157 -7.69 2.69 -1.26
CA ASN A 157 -8.21 1.88 -2.36
C ASN A 157 -9.68 2.15 -2.65
N ASN A 158 -10.09 2.03 -3.90
CA ASN A 158 -11.50 2.15 -4.30
C ASN A 158 -12.14 3.50 -3.92
N ASN A 159 -11.42 4.61 -4.05
CA ASN A 159 -11.95 5.96 -3.85
C ASN A 159 -12.07 6.67 -5.21
N PRO A 160 -13.22 6.54 -5.91
CA PRO A 160 -13.34 6.98 -7.29
C PRO A 160 -13.22 8.50 -7.49
N ALA A 161 -13.54 9.34 -6.50
CA ALA A 161 -13.31 10.79 -6.64
C ALA A 161 -11.88 11.23 -6.29
N LEU A 162 -11.05 10.38 -5.70
CA LEU A 162 -9.73 10.78 -5.23
C LEU A 162 -8.75 10.80 -6.39
N THR A 163 -8.27 11.98 -6.78
CA THR A 163 -7.36 12.15 -7.94
C THR A 163 -5.91 12.42 -7.56
N THR A 164 -5.63 12.77 -6.30
CA THR A 164 -4.27 13.09 -5.84
C THR A 164 -4.03 12.55 -4.45
N ILE A 165 -2.86 11.94 -4.26
CA ILE A 165 -2.26 11.65 -2.96
C ILE A 165 -0.91 12.36 -2.94
N ASP A 166 -0.72 13.27 -1.99
CA ASP A 166 0.55 13.99 -1.79
C ASP A 166 0.89 14.01 -0.30
N MET A 167 1.99 13.32 0.07
CA MET A 167 2.34 13.04 1.45
C MET A 167 3.83 13.29 1.71
N GLN A 168 4.14 13.95 2.82
CA GLN A 168 5.50 14.15 3.35
C GLN A 168 5.99 12.93 4.16
N LEU A 169 5.58 11.74 3.70
CA LEU A 169 5.94 10.48 4.34
C LEU A 169 7.43 10.22 4.14
N THR A 170 8.18 10.05 5.23
CA THR A 170 9.64 9.78 5.19
C THR A 170 9.98 8.30 5.38
N VAL A 171 9.18 7.59 6.19
CA VAL A 171 9.42 6.19 6.55
C VAL A 171 8.11 5.39 6.57
N LEU A 172 8.05 4.35 5.73
CA LEU A 172 6.98 3.35 5.71
C LEU A 172 7.49 2.02 6.27
N THR A 173 6.89 1.53 7.35
CA THR A 173 7.34 0.30 8.04
C THR A 173 6.52 -0.95 7.72
N GLY A 174 5.45 -0.82 6.93
CA GLY A 174 4.59 -1.91 6.50
C GLY A 174 4.09 -1.69 5.06
N PRO A 175 2.89 -2.20 4.70
CA PRO A 175 2.40 -2.12 3.33
C PRO A 175 1.85 -0.74 2.98
N LEU A 176 2.21 -0.27 1.78
CA LEU A 176 1.53 0.81 1.07
C LEU A 176 0.81 0.22 -0.14
N VAL A 177 -0.49 0.47 -0.23
CA VAL A 177 -1.34 0.04 -1.34
C VAL A 177 -2.14 1.23 -1.86
N ILE A 178 -2.01 1.50 -3.15
CA ILE A 178 -2.83 2.45 -3.89
C ILE A 178 -3.43 1.70 -5.07
N GLU A 179 -4.76 1.55 -5.10
CA GLU A 179 -5.47 0.78 -6.12
C GLU A 179 -6.89 1.30 -6.35
N GLY A 180 -7.36 1.34 -7.60
CA GLY A 180 -8.77 1.61 -7.90
C GLY A 180 -9.26 2.99 -7.46
N ASN A 181 -8.38 3.97 -7.36
CA ASN A 181 -8.74 5.36 -7.05
C ASN A 181 -8.82 6.20 -8.33
N GLY A 182 -9.58 7.29 -8.26
CA GLY A 182 -9.79 8.20 -9.38
C GLY A 182 -10.71 7.62 -10.46
N TYR A 183 -11.65 8.41 -10.97
CA TYR A 183 -12.53 7.99 -12.04
C TYR A 183 -11.70 7.67 -13.28
N GLY A 184 -11.93 6.49 -13.87
CA GLY A 184 -11.14 6.02 -15.00
C GLY A 184 -9.65 5.85 -14.68
N HIS A 185 -9.30 5.57 -13.41
CA HIS A 185 -7.91 5.33 -12.98
C HIS A 185 -6.99 6.55 -13.09
N ASN A 186 -7.56 7.75 -12.92
CA ASN A 186 -6.80 8.99 -12.95
C ASN A 186 -6.40 9.43 -11.53
N ILE A 187 -5.28 8.89 -11.03
CA ILE A 187 -4.71 9.28 -9.74
C ILE A 187 -3.18 9.47 -9.81
N THR A 188 -2.71 10.56 -9.23
CA THR A 188 -1.28 10.80 -8.98
C THR A 188 -0.92 10.49 -7.53
N ALA A 189 0.27 9.93 -7.31
CA ALA A 189 0.78 9.60 -6.00
C ALA A 189 2.19 10.17 -5.78
N SER A 190 2.32 11.13 -4.87
CA SER A 190 3.54 11.86 -4.56
C SER A 190 4.02 11.53 -3.14
N PHE A 191 5.25 11.00 -3.06
CA PHE A 191 5.95 10.69 -1.82
C PHE A 191 7.39 11.21 -1.90
N VAL A 192 7.53 12.51 -2.13
CA VAL A 192 8.83 13.15 -2.46
C VAL A 192 9.88 13.01 -1.36
N ASP A 193 9.47 12.90 -0.11
CA ASP A 193 10.35 12.79 1.05
C ASP A 193 10.58 11.34 1.53
N LEU A 194 9.98 10.34 0.86
CA LEU A 194 10.06 8.95 1.29
C LEU A 194 11.47 8.41 1.09
N ILE A 195 12.15 8.04 2.19
CA ILE A 195 13.53 7.54 2.17
C ILE A 195 13.54 6.02 2.19
N THR A 196 12.72 5.41 3.04
CA THR A 196 12.67 3.95 3.22
C THR A 196 11.25 3.42 3.25
N ALA A 197 11.05 2.26 2.61
CA ALA A 197 9.78 1.57 2.58
C ALA A 197 9.94 0.06 2.81
N GLN A 198 8.89 -0.59 3.33
CA GLN A 198 8.83 -2.04 3.40
C GLN A 198 8.31 -2.63 2.09
N ASN A 199 7.02 -2.45 1.80
CA ASN A 199 6.34 -3.01 0.63
C ASN A 199 5.42 -1.94 0.03
N MET A 200 5.50 -1.74 -1.29
CA MET A 200 4.68 -0.75 -1.99
C MET A 200 4.05 -1.36 -3.25
N THR A 201 2.74 -1.20 -3.37
CA THR A 201 1.96 -1.61 -4.55
C THR A 201 1.21 -0.41 -5.10
N PHE A 202 1.50 -0.07 -6.35
CA PHE A 202 0.82 0.97 -7.11
C PHE A 202 0.06 0.33 -8.28
N ARG A 203 -1.26 0.48 -8.26
CA ARG A 203 -2.17 0.02 -9.30
C ARG A 203 -2.94 1.18 -9.86
N ASN A 204 -3.03 1.22 -11.19
CA ASN A 204 -3.90 2.15 -11.89
C ASN A 204 -3.63 3.64 -11.55
N CYS A 205 -2.35 4.00 -11.39
CA CYS A 205 -1.89 5.37 -11.19
C CYS A 205 -1.44 5.99 -12.52
N THR A 206 -1.66 7.29 -12.68
CA THR A 206 -1.17 8.09 -13.83
C THR A 206 0.22 8.70 -13.57
N GLU A 207 0.63 8.81 -12.30
CA GLU A 207 1.97 9.25 -11.90
C GLU A 207 2.33 8.71 -10.52
N VAL A 208 3.61 8.34 -10.32
CA VAL A 208 4.18 7.99 -9.01
C VAL A 208 5.52 8.69 -8.84
N LEU A 209 5.68 9.54 -7.83
CA LEU A 209 6.90 10.30 -7.54
C LEU A 209 7.62 9.76 -6.30
N LEU A 210 8.82 9.21 -6.49
CA LEU A 210 9.68 8.64 -5.45
C LEU A 210 11.14 9.15 -5.53
N PRO A 211 11.40 10.47 -5.66
CA PRO A 211 12.74 11.00 -5.91
C PRO A 211 13.75 10.70 -4.79
N SER A 212 13.30 10.69 -3.52
CA SER A 212 14.18 10.48 -2.35
C SER A 212 14.32 9.02 -1.93
N LEU A 213 13.56 8.11 -2.54
CA LEU A 213 13.49 6.73 -2.11
C LEU A 213 14.84 6.04 -2.29
N ALA A 214 15.42 5.58 -1.18
CA ALA A 214 16.76 5.00 -1.15
C ALA A 214 16.77 3.48 -0.99
N ASN A 215 15.79 2.91 -0.28
CA ASN A 215 15.73 1.48 0.05
C ASN A 215 14.28 0.98 0.19
N VAL A 216 14.00 -0.17 -0.45
CA VAL A 216 12.77 -0.95 -0.26
C VAL A 216 13.14 -2.35 0.23
N THR A 217 12.68 -2.74 1.42
CA THR A 217 13.13 -4.01 2.03
C THR A 217 12.40 -5.25 1.51
N GLN A 218 11.17 -5.09 1.02
CA GLN A 218 10.39 -6.10 0.29
C GLN A 218 10.12 -5.58 -1.13
N ASP A 219 8.88 -5.65 -1.60
CA ASP A 219 8.59 -5.41 -3.02
C ASP A 219 8.24 -3.95 -3.30
N LEU A 220 8.69 -3.48 -4.46
CA LEU A 220 8.22 -2.28 -5.13
C LEU A 220 7.54 -2.69 -6.43
N GLY A 221 6.21 -2.64 -6.46
CA GLY A 221 5.41 -3.17 -7.56
C GLY A 221 4.50 -2.12 -8.22
N PHE A 222 4.51 -2.12 -9.55
CA PHE A 222 3.70 -1.28 -10.43
C PHE A 222 2.89 -2.16 -11.37
N TYR A 223 1.56 -2.09 -11.27
CA TYR A 223 0.64 -2.95 -12.02
C TYR A 223 -0.45 -2.14 -12.74
N GLY A 224 -0.54 -2.23 -14.06
CA GLY A 224 -1.64 -1.61 -14.80
C GLY A 224 -1.68 -0.09 -14.69
N ASN A 225 -0.52 0.57 -14.55
CA ASN A 225 -0.42 2.02 -14.51
C ASN A 225 -0.31 2.63 -15.91
N SER A 226 -0.65 3.90 -16.02
CA SER A 226 -0.67 4.67 -17.28
C SER A 226 0.38 5.78 -17.34
N PHE A 227 1.34 5.81 -16.39
CA PHE A 227 2.49 6.70 -16.50
C PHE A 227 3.41 6.26 -17.66
N GLN A 228 3.95 7.24 -18.39
CA GLN A 228 4.88 6.97 -19.50
C GLN A 228 6.30 6.70 -19.03
N THR A 229 6.68 7.24 -17.87
CA THR A 229 8.05 7.11 -17.34
C THR A 229 8.00 6.85 -15.85
N PHE A 230 8.93 6.04 -15.34
CA PHE A 230 9.15 5.89 -13.90
C PHE A 230 10.61 6.18 -13.56
N SER A 231 10.83 6.95 -12.49
CA SER A 231 12.17 7.29 -12.00
C SER A 231 12.25 7.24 -10.48
N ALA A 232 13.29 6.57 -9.98
CA ALA A 232 13.66 6.57 -8.57
C ALA A 232 15.20 6.73 -8.49
N PRO A 233 15.72 7.96 -8.65
CA PRO A 233 17.14 8.22 -8.91
C PRO A 233 18.04 7.84 -7.72
N ASN A 234 17.50 7.85 -6.50
CA ASN A 234 18.23 7.54 -5.28
C ASN A 234 18.07 6.08 -4.83
N LEU A 235 17.24 5.27 -5.49
CA LEU A 235 16.95 3.91 -5.06
C LEU A 235 18.20 3.05 -5.27
N THR A 236 18.77 2.55 -4.18
CA THR A 236 20.00 1.73 -4.20
C THR A 236 19.72 0.24 -4.09
N THR A 237 18.65 -0.12 -3.39
CA THR A 237 18.30 -1.52 -3.07
C THR A 237 16.79 -1.72 -3.03
N ALA A 238 16.34 -2.86 -3.56
CA ALA A 238 14.95 -3.32 -3.47
C ALA A 238 14.91 -4.80 -3.08
N GLY A 239 13.84 -5.24 -2.41
CA GLY A 239 13.53 -6.66 -2.28
C GLY A 239 13.16 -7.21 -3.64
N GLY A 240 11.89 -7.09 -4.04
CA GLY A 240 11.44 -7.28 -5.42
C GLY A 240 11.24 -5.95 -6.16
N LEU A 241 11.36 -5.97 -7.47
CA LEU A 241 11.05 -4.84 -8.34
C LEU A 241 10.19 -5.34 -9.50
N ILE A 242 8.95 -4.84 -9.60
CA ILE A 242 7.96 -5.37 -10.54
C ILE A 242 7.34 -4.24 -11.34
N PHE A 243 7.41 -4.35 -12.67
CA PHE A 243 6.63 -3.56 -13.62
C PHE A 243 5.81 -4.50 -14.49
N ASN A 244 4.51 -4.60 -14.22
CA ASN A 244 3.62 -5.46 -14.97
C ASN A 244 2.44 -4.68 -15.58
N ASP A 245 2.12 -4.95 -16.84
CA ASP A 245 0.95 -4.41 -17.54
C ASP A 245 0.87 -2.87 -17.55
N ASN A 246 1.99 -2.15 -17.41
CA ASN A 246 2.01 -0.68 -17.53
C ASN A 246 2.14 -0.33 -19.01
N VAL A 247 1.03 -0.42 -19.74
CA VAL A 247 1.03 -0.47 -21.21
C VAL A 247 1.62 0.78 -21.87
N ASP A 248 1.52 1.94 -21.22
CA ASP A 248 2.03 3.23 -21.70
C ASP A 248 3.48 3.51 -21.29
N LEU A 249 4.09 2.66 -20.45
CA LEU A 249 5.45 2.83 -19.96
C LEU A 249 6.45 2.70 -21.10
N THR A 250 7.26 3.74 -21.31
CA THR A 250 8.31 3.83 -22.34
C THR A 250 9.71 3.89 -21.77
N ASN A 251 9.87 4.35 -20.52
CA ASN A 251 11.16 4.48 -19.88
C ASN A 251 11.10 4.17 -18.38
N ILE A 252 12.13 3.47 -17.90
CA ILE A 252 12.38 3.25 -16.48
C ILE A 252 13.79 3.74 -16.20
N SER A 253 14.00 4.55 -15.15
CA SER A 253 15.31 5.12 -14.79
C SER A 253 15.62 4.93 -13.30
N LEU A 254 16.56 4.03 -12.99
CA LEU A 254 17.04 3.73 -11.64
C LEU A 254 18.58 3.70 -11.61
N PRO A 255 19.25 4.82 -11.90
CA PRO A 255 20.70 4.87 -12.11
C PRO A 255 21.55 4.51 -10.88
N SER A 256 20.96 4.58 -9.68
CA SER A 256 21.64 4.24 -8.42
C SER A 256 21.38 2.83 -7.92
N LEU A 257 20.48 2.07 -8.57
CA LEU A 257 20.10 0.74 -8.10
C LEU A 257 21.28 -0.22 -8.28
N THR A 258 21.68 -0.87 -7.18
CA THR A 258 22.83 -1.79 -7.14
C THR A 258 22.43 -3.24 -6.92
N SER A 259 21.35 -3.49 -6.17
CA SER A 259 20.90 -4.85 -5.89
C SER A 259 19.39 -5.01 -5.79
N ILE A 260 18.91 -6.15 -6.29
CA ILE A 260 17.54 -6.65 -6.08
C ILE A 260 17.63 -7.98 -5.34
N ASN A 261 16.96 -8.10 -4.19
CA ASN A 261 17.13 -9.24 -3.28
C ASN A 261 16.17 -10.41 -3.56
N ALA A 262 15.11 -10.19 -4.33
CA ALA A 262 14.08 -11.14 -4.72
C ALA A 262 13.83 -11.05 -6.24
N THR A 263 12.59 -11.11 -6.69
CA THR A 263 12.24 -11.12 -8.11
C THR A 263 12.41 -9.75 -8.74
N TYR A 264 13.06 -9.72 -9.90
CA TYR A 264 13.06 -8.58 -10.80
C TYR A 264 12.21 -8.89 -12.03
N GLN A 265 11.01 -8.32 -12.10
CA GLN A 265 10.04 -8.62 -13.15
C GLN A 265 9.72 -7.39 -13.99
N ILE A 266 9.80 -7.56 -15.31
CA ILE A 266 9.28 -6.61 -16.29
C ILE A 266 8.42 -7.41 -17.27
N ALA A 267 7.10 -7.29 -17.14
CA ALA A 267 6.14 -8.07 -17.90
C ALA A 267 5.10 -7.16 -18.60
N ASN A 268 4.76 -7.47 -19.85
CA ASN A 268 3.61 -6.88 -20.56
C ASN A 268 3.57 -5.34 -20.67
N ASN A 269 4.72 -4.66 -20.58
CA ASN A 269 4.80 -3.22 -20.79
C ASN A 269 4.97 -2.95 -22.30
N THR A 270 3.86 -2.85 -23.04
CA THR A 270 3.85 -2.93 -24.51
C THR A 270 4.62 -1.83 -25.25
N GLN A 271 4.77 -0.66 -24.61
CA GLN A 271 5.50 0.49 -25.16
C GLN A 271 6.97 0.55 -24.71
N LEU A 272 7.38 -0.32 -23.77
CA LEU A 272 8.75 -0.35 -23.23
C LEU A 272 9.65 -1.16 -24.16
N LYS A 273 10.26 -0.49 -25.14
CA LYS A 273 11.11 -1.14 -26.17
C LYS A 273 12.55 -1.36 -25.73
N VAL A 274 13.05 -0.48 -24.87
CA VAL A 274 14.45 -0.47 -24.42
C VAL A 274 14.46 -0.47 -22.90
N ILE A 275 15.25 -1.37 -22.32
CA ILE A 275 15.45 -1.50 -20.88
C ILE A 275 16.93 -1.24 -20.58
N ASP A 276 17.28 0.01 -20.29
CA ASP A 276 18.67 0.47 -20.09
C ASP A 276 18.84 1.39 -18.85
N GLY A 277 17.80 1.58 -18.04
CA GLY A 277 17.84 2.47 -16.88
C GLY A 277 18.61 1.99 -15.65
N PHE A 278 19.37 0.89 -15.75
CA PHE A 278 19.90 0.14 -14.60
C PHE A 278 21.43 0.07 -14.59
N GLN A 279 22.09 1.21 -14.75
CA GLN A 279 23.53 1.30 -14.99
C GLN A 279 24.40 0.67 -13.90
N LYS A 280 23.97 0.73 -12.62
CA LYS A 280 24.73 0.20 -11.47
C LYS A 280 24.23 -1.15 -10.97
N LEU A 281 23.18 -1.72 -11.57
CA LEU A 281 22.60 -2.97 -11.08
C LEU A 281 23.60 -4.09 -11.27
N SER A 282 24.12 -4.61 -10.16
CA SER A 282 25.23 -5.55 -10.14
C SER A 282 24.82 -6.94 -9.66
N VAL A 283 23.82 -7.02 -8.77
CA VAL A 283 23.40 -8.25 -8.11
C VAL A 283 21.88 -8.41 -8.15
N ILE A 284 21.42 -9.58 -8.58
CA ILE A 284 20.04 -10.05 -8.46
C ILE A 284 20.06 -11.35 -7.68
N ARG A 285 19.66 -11.32 -6.40
CA ARG A 285 19.69 -12.51 -5.54
C ARG A 285 18.53 -13.46 -5.81
N GLY A 286 17.41 -12.96 -6.33
CA GLY A 286 16.29 -13.77 -6.79
C GLY A 286 16.35 -14.05 -8.28
N ALA A 287 15.18 -14.18 -8.90
CA ALA A 287 15.04 -14.43 -10.33
C ALA A 287 14.92 -13.13 -11.13
N LEU A 288 15.47 -13.12 -12.35
CA LEU A 288 15.14 -12.15 -13.38
C LEU A 288 14.07 -12.77 -14.28
N ASP A 289 12.94 -12.08 -14.44
CA ASP A 289 11.79 -12.55 -15.19
C ASP A 289 11.22 -11.47 -16.11
N PHE A 290 11.72 -11.43 -17.34
CA PHE A 290 11.33 -10.44 -18.35
C PHE A 290 10.51 -11.09 -19.46
N SER A 291 9.32 -10.52 -19.72
CA SER A 291 8.45 -10.96 -20.80
C SER A 291 7.75 -9.80 -21.49
N GLY A 292 7.77 -9.72 -22.83
CA GLY A 292 7.06 -8.65 -23.53
C GLY A 292 7.43 -8.51 -24.99
N ASN A 293 7.56 -7.27 -25.46
CA ASN A 293 7.89 -6.94 -26.86
C ASN A 293 9.07 -5.94 -26.95
N PHE A 294 9.97 -5.99 -25.97
CA PHE A 294 11.20 -5.21 -25.95
C PHE A 294 12.19 -5.72 -27.00
N THR A 295 13.04 -4.84 -27.50
CA THR A 295 14.05 -5.15 -28.53
C THR A 295 15.48 -4.97 -28.01
N ASN A 296 15.66 -4.31 -26.86
CA ASN A 296 16.98 -4.14 -26.25
C ASN A 296 16.93 -4.15 -24.72
N VAL A 297 17.92 -4.79 -24.10
CA VAL A 297 18.11 -4.82 -22.65
C VAL A 297 19.60 -4.65 -22.37
N THR A 298 19.97 -3.67 -21.56
CA THR A 298 21.35 -3.39 -21.17
C THR A 298 21.49 -3.44 -19.65
N LEU A 299 22.32 -4.37 -19.16
CA LEU A 299 22.66 -4.52 -17.74
C LEU A 299 24.20 -4.56 -17.59
N PRO A 300 24.88 -3.40 -17.69
CA PRO A 300 26.31 -3.34 -17.94
C PRO A 300 27.17 -3.69 -16.71
N SER A 301 26.62 -3.52 -15.51
CA SER A 301 27.32 -3.80 -14.24
C SER A 301 26.96 -5.16 -13.65
N LEU A 302 26.17 -5.98 -14.35
CA LEU A 302 25.64 -7.23 -13.82
C LEU A 302 26.75 -8.27 -13.62
N THR A 303 26.93 -8.72 -12.38
CA THR A 303 27.95 -9.69 -11.99
C THR A 303 27.39 -10.94 -11.31
N ASP A 304 26.14 -10.88 -10.84
CA ASP A 304 25.51 -12.01 -10.14
C ASP A 304 23.99 -12.04 -10.36
N VAL A 305 23.49 -13.18 -10.83
CA VAL A 305 22.08 -13.57 -10.83
C VAL A 305 21.99 -14.96 -10.19
N ALA A 306 21.58 -15.01 -8.93
CA ALA A 306 21.56 -16.26 -8.17
C ALA A 306 20.37 -17.16 -8.52
N GLY A 307 19.20 -16.57 -8.81
CA GLY A 307 17.99 -17.30 -9.18
C GLY A 307 17.90 -17.63 -10.68
N GLY A 308 16.69 -18.03 -11.10
CA GLY A 308 16.40 -18.29 -12.51
C GLY A 308 16.45 -17.02 -13.36
N PHE A 309 16.83 -17.20 -14.61
CA PHE A 309 16.87 -16.15 -15.63
C PHE A 309 15.88 -16.51 -16.73
N ASN A 310 14.84 -15.70 -16.89
CA ASN A 310 13.87 -15.78 -17.96
C ASN A 310 13.84 -14.44 -18.71
N MET A 311 14.08 -14.49 -20.02
CA MET A 311 14.01 -13.33 -20.90
C MET A 311 13.37 -13.74 -22.22
N GLN A 312 12.07 -13.52 -22.36
CA GLN A 312 11.32 -13.87 -23.55
C GLN A 312 10.72 -12.62 -24.17
N THR A 313 10.92 -12.39 -25.46
CA THR A 313 10.32 -11.23 -26.14
C THR A 313 9.87 -11.57 -27.54
N SER A 314 8.77 -10.96 -27.97
CA SER A 314 8.33 -10.98 -29.36
C SER A 314 9.13 -10.03 -30.26
N GLY A 315 9.92 -9.12 -29.68
CA GLY A 315 10.84 -8.27 -30.41
C GLY A 315 12.03 -9.04 -30.97
N GLN A 316 12.62 -8.55 -32.06
CA GLN A 316 13.94 -9.03 -32.51
C GLN A 316 14.96 -8.72 -31.42
N PHE A 317 15.59 -9.75 -30.86
CA PHE A 317 16.43 -9.62 -29.66
C PHE A 317 17.60 -10.59 -29.71
N ASP A 318 18.80 -10.09 -29.41
CA ASP A 318 20.03 -10.88 -29.35
C ASP A 318 20.30 -11.38 -27.92
N CYS A 319 20.27 -12.70 -27.76
CA CYS A 319 20.55 -13.36 -26.49
C CYS A 319 22.04 -13.62 -26.23
N SER A 320 22.93 -13.37 -27.20
CA SER A 320 24.36 -13.68 -27.09
C SER A 320 25.04 -13.05 -25.87
N PRO A 321 24.79 -11.78 -25.49
CA PRO A 321 25.38 -11.20 -24.29
C PRO A 321 25.01 -11.96 -23.01
N PHE A 322 23.75 -12.39 -22.89
CA PHE A 322 23.26 -13.11 -21.72
C PHE A 322 23.70 -14.58 -21.71
N GLN A 323 23.95 -15.17 -22.88
CA GLN A 323 24.58 -16.50 -22.99
C GLN A 323 26.04 -16.47 -22.53
N ASN A 324 26.76 -15.37 -22.78
CA ASN A 324 28.09 -15.16 -22.21
C ASN A 324 28.00 -15.04 -20.68
N TYR A 325 27.06 -14.24 -20.14
CA TYR A 325 26.83 -14.18 -18.69
C TYR A 325 26.49 -15.55 -18.07
N LYS A 326 25.78 -16.42 -18.80
CA LYS A 326 25.53 -17.79 -18.35
C LYS A 326 26.81 -18.64 -18.34
N THR A 327 27.62 -18.52 -19.39
CA THR A 327 28.90 -19.25 -19.51
C THR A 327 29.87 -18.84 -18.42
N ASP A 328 29.98 -17.53 -18.16
CA ASP A 328 30.87 -16.91 -17.18
C ASP A 328 30.38 -17.05 -15.73
N GLN A 329 29.30 -17.80 -15.48
CA GLN A 329 28.70 -18.01 -14.16
C GLN A 329 28.18 -16.74 -13.45
N VAL A 330 27.96 -15.66 -14.22
CA VAL A 330 27.17 -14.51 -13.75
C VAL A 330 25.73 -14.95 -13.52
N ILE A 331 25.14 -15.73 -14.44
CA ILE A 331 23.80 -16.32 -14.27
C ILE A 331 23.92 -17.76 -13.76
N LYS A 332 23.52 -17.99 -12.51
CA LYS A 332 23.73 -19.28 -11.83
C LYS A 332 22.56 -20.25 -11.99
N GLY A 333 21.33 -19.76 -11.94
CA GLY A 333 20.12 -20.58 -12.04
C GLY A 333 19.78 -21.05 -13.46
N THR A 334 18.52 -21.44 -13.65
CA THR A 334 17.97 -21.80 -14.96
C THR A 334 18.14 -20.66 -15.95
N PHE A 335 18.33 -20.95 -17.23
CA PHE A 335 18.53 -19.94 -18.26
C PHE A 335 17.58 -20.15 -19.42
N VAL A 336 16.70 -19.17 -19.65
CA VAL A 336 15.82 -19.07 -20.81
C VAL A 336 16.00 -17.67 -21.38
N CYS A 337 16.48 -17.60 -22.62
CA CYS A 337 16.52 -16.36 -23.38
C CYS A 337 16.04 -16.64 -24.80
N SER A 338 15.00 -15.94 -25.25
CA SER A 338 14.50 -16.05 -26.61
C SER A 338 13.92 -14.73 -27.13
N GLY A 339 14.33 -14.38 -28.35
CA GLY A 339 13.80 -13.26 -29.12
C GLY A 339 12.88 -13.74 -30.24
N SER A 340 12.06 -12.83 -30.77
CA SER A 340 11.07 -13.13 -31.82
C SER A 340 10.03 -14.18 -31.43
N GLU A 341 9.76 -14.34 -30.14
CA GLU A 341 8.81 -15.33 -29.63
C GLU A 341 7.36 -14.95 -29.97
N SER A 342 6.58 -15.93 -30.42
CA SER A 342 5.16 -15.71 -30.74
C SER A 342 4.33 -15.43 -29.48
N LYS A 343 4.70 -16.05 -28.36
CA LYS A 343 4.01 -16.00 -27.07
C LYS A 343 5.04 -15.94 -25.94
N PRO A 344 5.77 -14.83 -25.78
CA PRO A 344 6.67 -14.66 -24.66
C PRO A 344 5.89 -14.77 -23.35
N GLY A 345 6.45 -15.47 -22.37
CA GLY A 345 5.82 -15.64 -21.07
C GLY A 345 6.80 -15.46 -19.92
N THR A 346 6.24 -15.39 -18.71
CA THR A 346 6.98 -15.31 -17.45
C THR A 346 7.58 -16.65 -17.06
N ALA A 347 8.35 -16.67 -15.97
CA ALA A 347 9.04 -17.87 -15.49
C ALA A 347 8.11 -19.10 -15.43
N GLY A 348 8.59 -20.22 -15.99
CA GLY A 348 7.83 -21.47 -16.10
C GLY A 348 7.17 -21.69 -17.46
N THR A 349 7.13 -20.69 -18.35
CA THR A 349 6.77 -20.91 -19.76
C THR A 349 7.97 -21.42 -20.55
N SER A 350 7.72 -22.37 -21.45
CA SER A 350 8.70 -22.77 -22.46
C SER A 350 8.52 -21.88 -23.70
N PRO A 351 9.61 -21.38 -24.31
CA PRO A 351 9.53 -20.67 -25.58
C PRO A 351 8.81 -21.50 -26.65
N SER A 352 8.04 -20.84 -27.49
CA SER A 352 7.29 -21.50 -28.56
C SER A 352 8.25 -21.84 -29.70
N SER A 353 8.70 -23.10 -29.78
CA SER A 353 9.51 -23.52 -30.92
C SER A 353 8.73 -23.35 -32.22
N THR A 354 9.25 -22.56 -33.17
CA THR A 354 8.78 -22.52 -34.55
C THR A 354 9.11 -23.85 -35.22
N SER A 355 8.30 -24.87 -34.95
CA SER A 355 8.31 -26.14 -35.66
C SER A 355 6.89 -26.49 -36.03
N THR A 356 6.62 -26.46 -37.34
CA THR A 356 5.39 -26.93 -37.96
C THR A 356 5.17 -28.41 -37.62
N SER A 357 4.34 -28.71 -36.62
CA SER A 357 3.82 -30.06 -36.42
C SER A 357 2.50 -30.05 -35.64
N THR A 358 1.53 -30.73 -36.24
CA THR A 358 0.14 -30.90 -35.82
C THR A 358 -0.01 -31.73 -34.53
N SER A 359 -0.93 -31.26 -33.68
CA SER A 359 -1.74 -31.98 -32.67
C SER A 359 -1.07 -32.78 -31.54
N THR A 360 -1.33 -32.40 -30.28
CA THR A 360 -2.36 -33.02 -29.42
C THR A 360 -2.38 -32.31 -28.06
N ALA A 361 -3.58 -31.92 -27.60
CA ALA A 361 -3.77 -31.22 -26.34
C ALA A 361 -3.42 -32.12 -25.14
N LYS A 362 -2.49 -31.67 -24.29
CA LYS A 362 -2.38 -32.14 -22.91
C LYS A 362 -2.70 -30.98 -21.97
N LYS A 363 -3.66 -31.22 -21.07
CA LYS A 363 -4.03 -30.33 -19.97
C LYS A 363 -2.81 -30.06 -19.09
N GLY A 364 -2.35 -28.82 -19.07
CA GLY A 364 -1.34 -28.32 -18.14
C GLY A 364 -1.99 -27.91 -16.82
N ALA A 365 -1.43 -28.40 -15.71
CA ALA A 365 -1.85 -28.09 -14.36
C ALA A 365 -1.65 -26.60 -14.06
N ALA A 366 -2.68 -25.95 -13.52
CA ALA A 366 -2.60 -24.60 -13.01
C ALA A 366 -1.59 -24.55 -11.86
N GLY A 367 -0.45 -23.91 -12.08
CA GLY A 367 0.43 -23.47 -11.01
C GLY A 367 -0.30 -22.42 -10.20
N GLN A 368 -0.72 -22.77 -8.99
CA GLN A 368 -1.20 -21.80 -8.01
C GLN A 368 -0.03 -20.89 -7.65
N ILE A 369 -0.04 -19.67 -8.16
CA ILE A 369 0.69 -18.57 -7.54
C ILE A 369 -0.03 -18.31 -6.22
N GLN A 370 0.59 -18.71 -5.10
CA GLN A 370 0.20 -18.17 -3.79
C GLN A 370 0.58 -16.69 -3.78
N VAL A 371 -0.28 -15.87 -4.38
CA VAL A 371 -0.39 -14.49 -3.97
C VAL A 371 -1.00 -14.57 -2.59
N ASN A 372 -0.24 -14.19 -1.56
CA ASN A 372 -0.82 -13.93 -0.25
C ASN A 372 -1.63 -12.63 -0.34
N VAL A 373 -2.72 -12.68 -1.09
CA VAL A 373 -3.77 -11.67 -1.03
C VAL A 373 -4.45 -11.96 0.30
N LEU A 374 -4.17 -11.14 1.31
CA LEU A 374 -5.14 -10.94 2.38
C LEU A 374 -6.35 -10.27 1.73
N THR A 375 -7.22 -11.07 1.12
CA THR A 375 -8.61 -10.72 0.87
C THR A 375 -9.27 -10.65 2.24
N MET A 376 -9.14 -9.49 2.90
CA MET A 376 -10.03 -9.10 4.00
C MET A 376 -11.40 -8.83 3.38
N VAL A 377 -12.10 -9.90 3.02
CA VAL A 377 -13.52 -9.87 2.76
C VAL A 377 -14.17 -9.41 4.06
N GLY A 378 -14.82 -8.25 4.01
CA GLY A 378 -15.61 -7.72 5.10
C GLY A 378 -16.66 -8.73 5.52
N VAL A 379 -16.40 -9.41 6.63
CA VAL A 379 -17.42 -10.11 7.43
C VAL A 379 -17.50 -9.32 8.74
N PRO A 380 -18.67 -8.80 9.14
CA PRO A 380 -18.80 -8.00 10.35
C PRO A 380 -18.67 -8.93 11.56
N ALA A 381 -17.46 -9.04 12.10
CA ALA A 381 -17.23 -9.75 13.35
C ALA A 381 -17.55 -8.81 14.52
N LEU A 382 -18.77 -8.97 15.05
CA LEU A 382 -19.10 -8.67 16.43
C LEU A 382 -18.01 -9.23 17.36
N MET A 383 -17.16 -8.36 17.90
CA MET A 383 -16.34 -8.69 19.06
C MET A 383 -16.91 -7.98 20.28
N CYS A 384 -17.91 -8.64 20.87
CA CYS A 384 -18.17 -8.51 22.30
C CYS A 384 -16.92 -8.97 23.04
N GLY A 385 -16.42 -8.12 23.93
CA GLY A 385 -15.30 -8.45 24.81
C GLY A 385 -15.60 -9.61 25.74
N ILE A 386 -14.55 -10.24 26.24
CA ILE A 386 -14.47 -10.84 27.57
C ILE A 386 -12.98 -10.86 27.94
N SER A 387 -12.66 -10.19 29.05
CA SER A 387 -11.43 -10.31 29.81
C SER A 387 -11.45 -11.61 30.64
N PHE A 388 -10.36 -12.38 30.64
CA PHE A 388 -9.98 -13.31 31.72
C PHE A 388 -8.45 -13.33 31.79
N VAL A 389 -7.84 -12.62 32.74
CA VAL A 389 -7.44 -13.08 34.09
C VAL A 389 -6.45 -14.25 34.06
N ALA A 390 -5.27 -13.95 34.58
CA ALA A 390 -4.15 -14.85 34.85
C ALA A 390 -4.50 -15.99 35.84
N GLY A 391 -3.85 -17.14 35.69
CA GLY A 391 -3.88 -18.19 36.71
C GLY A 391 -3.34 -19.56 36.28
N LEU A 392 -2.04 -19.76 36.51
CA LEU A 392 -1.39 -20.93 37.12
C LEU A 392 -1.76 -22.39 36.73
N LEU A 393 -0.68 -23.18 36.54
CA LEU A 393 -0.42 -24.51 37.15
C LEU A 393 -0.57 -25.79 36.28
N ARG A 394 0.61 -26.29 35.85
CA ARG A 394 1.15 -27.68 35.93
C ARG A 394 0.27 -28.92 35.59
N LEU A 395 0.85 -29.71 34.67
CA LEU A 395 1.16 -31.16 34.73
C LEU A 395 0.17 -32.18 34.11
N VAL A 396 0.80 -33.18 33.46
CA VAL A 396 0.32 -34.53 33.06
C VAL A 396 -0.55 -34.50 31.78
N LEU A 397 -0.20 -35.12 30.64
CA LEU A 397 0.63 -36.28 30.28
C LEU A 397 1.29 -36.03 28.91
#